data_AF-A0A2L2YYF1-F1
#
_entry.id   AF-A0A2L2YYF1-F1
#
_cell.length_a   1.000
_cell.length_b   1.000
_cell.length_c   1.000
_cell.angle_alpha   90.00
_cell.angle_beta   90.00
_cell.angle_gamma   90.00
#
_symmetry.space_group_name_H-M   'P 1'
#
loop_
_entity.id
_entity.type
_entity.pdbx_description
1 polymer ?
#
loop_
_entity_poly.entity_id
_entity_poly.type
_entity_poly.pdbx_seq_one_letter_code
_entity_poly.pdbx_strand_id
1 'polypeptide(L)'
;YCALCFGLIGLSCTLLVWVSGFPMTMTAICIFGFISGTNLTALPGIVTEFIEKEKRTLAMASRLILYVPMSFTMSPLIGYFRGTLGSYNGLLYVMTALCASCSIVLVFLPRVKKYIEKEDKSSKL
;
A
#
# COMPACT_ATOMS: atom_id res chain seq x y z
N TYR A 1 8.69 4.70 -8.02
CA TYR A 1 9.05 4.84 -6.60
C TYR A 1 7.99 4.25 -5.66
N CYS A 2 6.68 4.46 -5.88
CA CYS A 2 5.63 3.81 -5.07
C CYS A 2 5.67 2.27 -5.05
N ALA A 3 5.86 1.62 -6.20
CA ALA A 3 5.94 0.15 -6.27
C ALA A 3 7.10 -0.42 -5.43
N LEU A 4 8.25 0.27 -5.39
CA LEU A 4 9.38 -0.12 -4.53
C LEU A 4 9.03 0.04 -3.04
N CYS A 5 8.33 1.12 -2.66
CA CYS A 5 7.88 1.31 -1.28
C CYS A 5 6.91 0.21 -0.84
N PHE A 6 5.91 -0.15 -1.67
CA PHE A 6 4.99 -1.24 -1.35
C PHE A 6 5.68 -2.61 -1.31
N GLY A 7 6.67 -2.84 -2.18
CA GLY A 7 7.50 -4.04 -2.14
C GLY A 7 8.32 -4.15 -0.85
N LEU A 8 8.95 -3.05 -0.42
CA LEU A 8 9.71 -2.99 0.83
C LEU A 8 8.82 -3.21 2.05
N ILE A 9 7.61 -2.64 2.08
CA ILE A 9 6.62 -2.86 3.14
C ILE A 9 6.23 -4.34 3.23
N GLY A 10 5.94 -4.99 2.10
CA GLY A 10 5.63 -6.43 2.07
C GLY A 10 6.81 -7.31 2.51
N LEU A 11 8.03 -6.94 2.12
CA LEU A 11 9.25 -7.64 2.55
C LEU A 11 9.46 -7.52 4.07
N SER A 12 9.25 -6.32 4.64
CA SER A 12 9.32 -6.11 6.09
C SER A 12 8.25 -6.91 6.85
N CYS A 13 7.03 -7.02 6.33
CA CYS A 13 5.99 -7.88 6.91
C CYS A 13 6.38 -9.36 6.90
N THR A 14 7.02 -9.83 5.83
CA THR A 14 7.49 -11.23 5.73
C THR A 14 8.61 -11.52 6.73
N LEU A 15 9.55 -10.58 6.88
CA LEU A 15 10.63 -10.67 7.87
C LEU A 15 10.08 -10.73 9.30
N LEU A 16 9.01 -9.98 9.59
CA LEU A 16 8.33 -10.00 10.89
C LEU A 16 7.73 -11.37 11.25
N VAL A 17 7.33 -12.19 10.26
CA VAL A 17 6.80 -13.55 10.51
C VAL A 17 7.89 -14.50 11.00
N TRP A 18 9.13 -14.31 10.55
CA TRP A 18 10.27 -15.17 10.89
C TRP A 18 10.97 -14.76 12.17
N VAL A 19 10.69 -13.56 12.65
CA VAL A 19 11.31 -13.00 13.84
C VAL A 19 10.48 -13.31 15.08
N SER A 20 11.09 -14.01 16.03
CA SER A 20 10.46 -14.45 17.28
C SER A 20 10.96 -13.73 18.54
N GLY A 21 12.05 -12.95 18.45
CA GLY A 21 12.64 -12.22 19.59
C GLY A 21 12.10 -10.80 19.77
N PHE A 22 11.78 -10.41 21.01
CA PHE A 22 11.29 -9.06 21.37
C PHE A 22 12.12 -7.88 20.83
N PRO A 23 13.46 -7.82 20.99
CA PRO A 23 14.25 -6.71 20.45
C PRO A 23 14.21 -6.68 18.91
N MET A 24 14.16 -7.86 18.31
CA MET A 24 14.21 -8.08 16.88
C MET A 24 12.87 -7.71 16.22
N THR A 25 11.73 -8.03 16.85
CA THR A 25 10.39 -7.57 16.43
C THR A 25 10.28 -6.06 16.55
N MET A 26 10.78 -5.47 17.63
CA MET A 26 10.76 -4.03 17.84
C MET A 26 11.52 -3.27 16.74
N THR A 27 12.74 -3.71 16.41
CA THR A 27 13.51 -3.12 15.31
C THR A 27 12.78 -3.27 13.96
N ALA A 28 12.17 -4.43 13.70
CA ALA A 28 11.43 -4.65 12.46
C ALA A 28 10.18 -3.77 12.36
N ILE A 29 9.46 -3.54 13.46
CA ILE A 29 8.32 -2.62 13.52
C ILE A 29 8.76 -1.17 13.30
N CYS A 30 9.90 -0.76 13.86
CA CYS A 30 10.46 0.57 13.62
C CYS A 30 10.80 0.78 12.13
N ILE A 31 11.45 -0.20 11.49
CA ILE A 31 11.76 -0.16 10.06
C ILE A 31 10.48 -0.10 9.22
N PHE A 32 9.50 -0.95 9.55
CA PHE A 32 8.19 -0.95 8.90
C PHE A 32 7.49 0.40 9.02
N GLY A 33 7.47 1.00 10.21
CA GLY A 33 6.90 2.32 10.47
C GLY A 33 7.60 3.42 9.66
N PHE A 34 8.92 3.36 9.55
CA PHE A 34 9.69 4.31 8.76
C PHE A 34 9.37 4.24 7.25
N ILE A 35 9.30 3.02 6.70
CA ILE A 35 8.97 2.81 5.28
C ILE A 35 7.51 3.22 5.00
N SER A 36 6.58 2.87 5.91
CA SER A 36 5.18 3.26 5.81
C SER A 36 4.98 4.79 5.88
N GLY A 37 5.68 5.46 6.80
CA GLY A 37 5.68 6.92 6.92
C GLY A 37 6.24 7.62 5.67
N THR A 38 7.29 7.06 5.08
CA THR A 38 7.84 7.54 3.81
C THR A 38 6.85 7.39 2.65
N ASN A 39 6.10 6.28 2.62
CA ASN A 39 5.05 6.08 1.60
C ASN A 39 3.92 7.11 1.77
N LEU A 40 3.51 7.38 3.01
CA LEU A 40 2.47 8.37 3.32
C LEU A 40 2.82 9.78 2.81
N THR A 41 4.08 10.20 2.99
CA THR A 41 4.61 11.51 2.58
C THR A 41 4.97 11.58 1.09
N ALA A 42 5.36 10.47 0.46
CA ALA A 42 5.65 10.43 -0.98
C ALA A 42 4.37 10.57 -1.84
N LEU A 43 3.24 10.05 -1.36
CA LEU A 43 1.97 10.05 -2.10
C LEU A 43 1.47 11.43 -2.57
N PRO A 44 1.52 12.52 -1.77
CA PRO A 44 1.21 13.86 -2.27
C PRO A 44 2.16 14.35 -3.37
N GLY A 45 3.45 14.01 -3.30
CA GLY A 45 4.39 14.28 -4.38
C GLY A 45 3.93 13.68 -5.71
N ILE A 46 3.44 12.44 -5.70
CA ILE A 46 2.96 11.73 -6.92
C ILE A 46 1.75 12.39 -7.52
N VAL A 47 0.77 12.70 -6.68
CA VAL A 47 -0.45 13.35 -7.15
C VAL A 47 -0.11 14.72 -7.73
N THR A 48 0.86 15.43 -7.15
CA THR A 48 1.32 16.69 -7.73
C THR A 48 2.13 16.54 -9.03
N GLU A 49 2.72 15.38 -9.30
CA GLU A 49 3.48 15.11 -10.52
C GLU A 49 2.58 14.63 -11.67
N PHE A 50 1.59 13.78 -11.38
CA PHE A 50 0.78 13.09 -12.39
C PHE A 50 -0.63 13.66 -12.59
N ILE A 51 -1.15 14.45 -11.66
CA ILE A 51 -2.51 15.01 -11.73
C ILE A 51 -2.44 16.53 -11.93
N GLU A 52 -3.26 17.03 -12.87
CA GLU A 52 -3.47 18.46 -13.13
C GLU A 52 -3.90 19.19 -11.85
N LYS A 53 -3.41 20.42 -11.65
CA LYS A 53 -3.63 21.20 -10.40
C LYS A 53 -5.09 21.21 -9.93
N GLU A 54 -6.05 21.38 -10.83
CA GLU A 54 -7.48 21.39 -10.51
C GLU A 54 -8.01 20.06 -9.96
N LYS A 55 -7.47 18.93 -10.44
CA LYS A 55 -7.92 17.58 -10.05
C LYS A 55 -7.18 17.03 -8.84
N ARG A 56 -6.12 17.68 -8.36
CA ARG A 56 -5.31 17.21 -7.21
C ARG A 56 -6.12 17.15 -5.91
N THR A 57 -6.93 18.16 -5.65
CA THR A 57 -7.78 18.20 -4.45
C THR A 57 -8.77 17.05 -4.44
N LEU A 58 -9.40 16.76 -5.58
CA LEU A 58 -10.31 15.63 -5.74
C LEU A 58 -9.59 14.27 -5.59
N ALA A 59 -8.39 14.14 -6.14
CA ALA A 59 -7.56 12.94 -5.99
C ALA A 59 -7.13 12.69 -4.53
N MET A 60 -6.86 13.75 -3.77
CA MET A 60 -6.59 13.63 -2.33
C MET A 60 -7.83 13.31 -1.51
N ALA A 61 -8.95 13.95 -1.81
CA ALA A 61 -10.21 13.72 -1.10
C ALA A 61 -10.69 12.27 -1.29
N SER A 62 -10.67 11.76 -2.53
CA SER A 62 -11.04 10.36 -2.82
C SER A 62 -10.16 9.35 -2.07
N ARG A 63 -8.86 9.62 -1.95
CA ARG A 63 -7.94 8.80 -1.13
C ARG A 63 -8.33 8.79 0.33
N LEU A 64 -8.63 9.96 0.91
CA LEU A 64 -9.03 10.06 2.31
C LEU A 64 -10.36 9.33 2.57
N ILE A 65 -11.31 9.46 1.65
CA ILE A 65 -12.60 8.74 1.73
C ILE A 65 -12.38 7.23 1.74
N LEU A 66 -11.49 6.70 0.90
CA LEU A 66 -11.15 5.27 0.88
C LEU A 66 -10.38 4.80 2.13
N TYR A 67 -9.63 5.70 2.77
CA TYR A 67 -8.87 5.39 3.98
C TYR A 67 -9.76 5.16 5.21
N VAL A 68 -10.92 5.81 5.27
CA VAL A 68 -11.88 5.68 6.39
C VAL A 68 -12.40 4.23 6.55
N PRO A 69 -13.02 3.59 5.52
CA PRO A 69 -13.47 2.21 5.66
C PRO A 69 -12.31 1.23 5.83
N MET A 70 -11.14 1.51 5.23
CA MET A 70 -9.94 0.71 5.44
C MET A 70 -9.50 0.72 6.92
N SER A 71 -9.49 1.89 7.56
CA SER A 71 -9.13 2.03 8.97
C SER A 71 -10.16 1.37 9.88
N PHE A 72 -11.45 1.50 9.54
CA PHE A 72 -12.52 0.89 10.32
C PHE A 72 -12.50 -0.64 10.25
N THR A 73 -12.10 -1.21 9.10
CA THR A 73 -11.99 -2.66 8.90
C THR A 73 -10.71 -3.25 9.51
N MET A 74 -9.65 -2.46 9.73
CA MET A 74 -8.43 -2.96 10.39
C MET A 74 -8.68 -3.46 11.81
N SER A 75 -9.43 -2.71 12.63
CA SER A 75 -9.73 -3.08 14.02
C SER A 75 -10.43 -4.45 14.16
N PRO A 76 -11.55 -4.74 13.48
CA PRO A 76 -12.20 -6.05 13.54
C PRO A 76 -11.35 -7.14 12.91
N LEU A 77 -10.58 -6.85 11.86
CA LEU A 77 -9.69 -7.83 11.24
C LEU A 77 -8.59 -8.30 12.20
N ILE A 78 -7.93 -7.34 12.88
CA ILE A 78 -6.93 -7.64 13.92
C ILE A 78 -7.58 -8.43 15.06
N GLY A 79 -8.79 -8.03 15.48
CA GLY A 79 -9.56 -8.72 16.51
C GLY A 79 -9.91 -10.16 16.15
N TYR A 80 -10.27 -10.43 14.89
CA TYR A 80 -10.58 -11.76 14.39
C TYR A 80 -9.33 -12.67 14.37
N PHE A 81 -8.22 -12.21 13.78
CA PHE A 81 -6.99 -13.00 13.76
C PHE A 81 -6.43 -13.26 15.17
N ARG A 82 -6.53 -12.27 16.06
CA ARG A 82 -6.10 -12.41 17.45
C ARG A 82 -7.01 -13.35 18.25
N GLY A 83 -8.33 -13.21 18.11
CA GLY A 83 -9.33 -13.93 18.90
C GLY A 83 -9.57 -15.36 18.44
N THR A 84 -9.50 -15.64 17.14
CA THR A 84 -9.85 -16.95 16.58
C THR A 84 -8.65 -17.85 16.35
N LEU A 85 -7.50 -17.29 15.96
CA LEU A 85 -6.28 -18.07 15.63
C LEU A 85 -5.19 -17.97 16.71
N GLY A 86 -5.31 -17.04 17.67
CA GLY A 86 -4.32 -16.81 18.72
C GLY A 86 -2.93 -16.41 18.20
N SER A 87 -2.79 -16.10 16.90
CA SER A 87 -1.51 -15.87 16.25
C SER A 87 -1.58 -14.71 15.26
N TYR A 88 -0.59 -13.81 15.34
CA TYR A 88 -0.45 -12.66 14.45
C TYR A 88 0.17 -13.01 13.09
N ASN A 89 0.72 -14.22 12.93
CA ASN A 89 1.37 -14.62 11.69
C ASN A 89 0.39 -14.62 10.51
N GLY A 90 -0.86 -15.05 10.72
CA GLY A 90 -1.90 -15.01 9.70
C GLY A 90 -2.21 -13.59 9.23
N LEU A 91 -2.28 -12.63 10.15
CA LEU A 91 -2.49 -11.21 9.83
C LEU A 91 -1.33 -10.65 9.00
N LEU A 92 -0.09 -10.98 9.36
CA LEU A 92 1.11 -10.55 8.64
C LEU A 92 1.18 -11.12 7.22
N TYR A 93 0.75 -12.38 7.02
CA TYR A 93 0.65 -12.97 5.68
C TYR A 93 -0.40 -12.26 4.81
N VAL A 94 -1.57 -11.94 5.36
CA VAL A 94 -2.62 -11.19 4.64
C VAL A 94 -2.12 -9.80 4.25
N MET A 95 -1.44 -9.11 5.16
CA MET A 95 -0.85 -7.78 4.87
C MET A 95 0.23 -7.86 3.80
N THR A 96 1.07 -8.90 3.84
CA THR A 96 2.08 -9.16 2.80
C THR A 96 1.42 -9.39 1.44
N ALA A 97 0.38 -10.22 1.37
CA ALA A 97 -0.35 -10.51 0.14
C ALA A 97 -1.02 -9.27 -0.45
N LEU A 98 -1.62 -8.42 0.40
CA LEU A 98 -2.21 -7.14 -0.02
C LEU A 98 -1.15 -6.16 -0.54
N CYS A 99 0.01 -6.07 0.11
CA CYS A 99 1.11 -5.22 -0.37
C CYS A 99 1.68 -5.74 -1.70
N ALA A 100 1.77 -7.06 -1.86
CA ALA A 100 2.21 -7.68 -3.10
C ALA A 100 1.22 -7.43 -4.24
N SER A 101 -0.09 -7.61 -4.01
CA SER A 101 -1.11 -7.34 -5.03
C SER A 101 -1.12 -5.86 -5.44
N CYS A 102 -1.04 -4.93 -4.48
CA CYS A 102 -0.89 -3.49 -4.76
C CYS A 102 0.37 -3.18 -5.59
N SER A 103 1.50 -3.82 -5.28
CA SER A 103 2.73 -3.64 -6.04
C SER A 103 2.57 -4.12 -7.49
N ILE A 104 1.93 -5.27 -7.69
CA ILE A 104 1.64 -5.83 -9.02
C ILE A 104 0.74 -4.86 -9.80
N VAL A 105 -0.33 -4.36 -9.19
CA VAL A 105 -1.24 -3.38 -9.82
C VAL A 105 -0.49 -2.11 -10.22
N LEU A 106 0.39 -1.59 -9.36
CA LEU A 106 1.18 -0.40 -9.67
C LEU A 106 2.21 -0.61 -10.77
N VAL A 107 2.77 -1.81 -10.92
CA VAL A 107 3.64 -2.17 -12.04
C VAL A 107 2.84 -2.29 -13.35
N PHE A 108 1.59 -2.75 -13.27
CA PHE A 108 0.69 -2.83 -14.42
C PHE A 108 0.09 -1.47 -14.83
N LEU A 109 -0.13 -0.55 -13.90
CA LEU A 109 -0.72 0.77 -14.14
C LEU A 109 -0.05 1.57 -15.31
N PRO A 110 1.29 1.71 -15.38
CA PRO A 110 1.93 2.42 -16.49
C PRO A 110 1.79 1.67 -17.84
N ARG A 111 1.62 0.33 -17.82
CA ARG A 111 1.33 -0.44 -19.03
C ARG A 111 -0.09 -0.13 -19.51
N VAL A 112 -1.07 -0.16 -18.62
CA VAL A 112 -2.48 0.15 -18.95
C VAL A 112 -2.63 1.59 -19.43
N LYS A 113 -1.98 2.55 -18.78
CA LYS A 113 -1.99 3.96 -19.24
C LYS A 113 -1.47 4.07 -20.67
N LYS A 114 -0.38 3.38 -21.02
CA LYS A 114 0.14 3.33 -22.40
C LYS A 114 -0.84 2.73 -23.41
N TYR A 115 -1.69 1.78 -23.00
CA TYR A 115 -2.72 1.22 -23.87
C TYR A 115 -3.88 2.20 -24.06
N ILE A 116 -4.36 2.84 -23.00
CA ILE A 116 -5.45 3.83 -23.06
C ILE A 116 -5.03 5.05 -23.90
N GLU A 117 -3.79 5.54 -23.75
CA GLU A 117 -3.27 6.65 -24.57
C GLU A 117 -3.13 6.28 -26.05
N LYS A 118 -2.87 5.01 -26.37
CA LYS A 118 -2.87 4.52 -27.75
C LYS A 118 -4.28 4.49 -28.35
N GLU A 119 -5.27 4.11 -27.56
CA GLU A 119 -6.68 4.06 -27.98
C GLU A 119 -7.25 5.46 -28.20
N ASP A 120 -6.96 6.42 -27.31
CA ASP A 120 -7.38 7.83 -27.47
C ASP A 120 -6.75 8.49 -28.72
N LYS A 121 -5.49 8.15 -29.02
CA LYS A 121 -4.84 8.60 -30.27
C LYS A 121 -5.42 7.96 -31.52
N SER A 122 -5.91 6.71 -31.44
CA SER A 122 -6.53 6.02 -32.58
C SER A 122 -7.95 6.51 -32.86
N SER A 123 -8.65 7.07 -31.85
CA SER A 123 -10.01 7.61 -32.02
C SER A 123 -10.04 9.06 -32.53
N LYS A 124 -8.89 9.75 -32.55
CA LYS A 124 -8.73 11.14 -33.04
C LYS A 124 -8.12 11.23 -34.45
N LEU A 125 -7.87 10.10 -35.09
CA LEU A 125 -7.35 9.94 -36.45
C LEU A 125 -8.47 9.46 -37.37
#